data_AF-A0A1S6HSP2-F1
#
_entry.id   AF-A0A1S6HSP2-F1
#
_cell.length_a   1.000
_cell.length_b   1.000
_cell.length_c   1.000
_cell.angle_alpha   90.00
_cell.angle_beta   90.00
_cell.angle_gamma   90.00
#
_symmetry.space_group_name_H-M   'P 1'
#
loop_
_entity.id
_entity.type
_entity.pdbx_description
1 polymer ?
#
loop_
_entity_poly.entity_id
_entity_poly.type
_entity_poly.pdbx_seq_one_letter_code
_entity_poly.pdbx_strand_id
1 'polypeptide(L)'
;MDKTLAAMLARADADPQQGLLTPLVDEALGVVNDVALSYSEKQQQIDTLQQQAKGRELELFGEVWESLHVITPLEEIAAADGEQSIGKPK
;
A
#
# COMPACT_ATOMS: atom_id res chain seq x y z
N MET A 1 14.24 -31.76 -12.59
CA MET A 1 13.33 -30.63 -12.31
C MET A 1 13.21 -30.51 -10.80
N ASP A 2 13.60 -29.35 -10.27
CA ASP A 2 13.57 -29.07 -8.83
C ASP A 2 12.16 -29.23 -8.25
N LYS A 3 12.00 -30.14 -7.28
CA LYS A 3 10.72 -30.38 -6.60
C LYS A 3 10.18 -29.11 -5.92
N THR A 4 11.08 -28.22 -5.51
CA THR A 4 10.78 -26.92 -4.93
C THR A 4 10.13 -25.98 -5.95
N LEU A 5 10.64 -25.95 -7.17
CA LEU A 5 10.09 -25.14 -8.26
C LEU A 5 8.69 -25.63 -8.65
N ALA A 6 8.51 -26.95 -8.74
CA ALA A 6 7.22 -27.56 -9.05
C ALA A 6 6.16 -27.29 -7.97
N ALA A 7 6.55 -27.29 -6.69
CA ALA A 7 5.65 -26.97 -5.58
C ALA A 7 5.29 -25.48 -5.52
N MET A 8 6.23 -24.58 -5.86
CA MET A 8 5.96 -23.14 -5.98
C MET A 8 5.02 -22.84 -7.14
N LEU A 9 5.25 -23.44 -8.32
CA LEU A 9 4.36 -23.33 -9.48
C LEU A 9 2.96 -23.88 -9.16
N ALA A 10 2.87 -25.05 -8.53
CA ALA A 10 1.57 -25.62 -8.18
C ALA A 10 0.80 -24.78 -7.14
N ARG A 11 1.49 -24.06 -6.24
CA ARG A 11 0.85 -23.12 -5.32
C ARG A 11 0.37 -21.86 -6.02
N ALA A 12 1.13 -21.35 -6.99
CA ALA A 12 0.73 -20.22 -7.81
C ALA A 12 -0.46 -20.59 -8.73
N ASP A 13 -0.45 -21.77 -9.35
CA ASP A 13 -1.56 -22.27 -10.18
C ASP A 13 -2.83 -22.58 -9.35
N ALA A 14 -2.65 -22.97 -8.09
CA ALA A 14 -3.74 -23.32 -7.18
C ALA A 14 -4.33 -22.12 -6.42
N ASP A 15 -3.78 -20.91 -6.57
CA ASP A 15 -4.36 -19.71 -6.01
C ASP A 15 -5.34 -19.11 -7.03
N PRO A 16 -6.66 -19.33 -6.90
CA PRO A 16 -7.66 -18.85 -7.85
C PRO A 16 -7.73 -17.32 -7.90
N GLN A 17 -6.99 -16.63 -7.04
CA GLN A 17 -6.91 -15.18 -7.01
C GLN A 17 -5.71 -14.65 -7.80
N GLN A 18 -4.74 -15.48 -8.21
CA GLN A 18 -3.68 -15.07 -9.15
C GLN A 18 -4.30 -14.57 -10.46
N GLY A 19 -4.13 -13.28 -10.76
CA GLY A 19 -4.71 -12.62 -11.94
C GLY A 19 -6.08 -11.94 -11.74
N LEU A 20 -6.68 -11.98 -10.54
CA LEU A 20 -7.80 -11.09 -10.22
C LEU A 20 -7.31 -9.64 -10.23
N LEU A 21 -8.02 -8.79 -10.97
CA LEU A 21 -7.78 -7.35 -11.00
C LEU A 21 -7.93 -6.79 -9.59
N THR A 22 -6.92 -6.04 -9.15
CA THR A 22 -6.89 -5.33 -7.86
C THR A 22 -6.86 -3.82 -8.15
N PRO A 23 -7.89 -3.26 -8.80
CA PRO A 23 -7.88 -1.90 -9.30
C PRO A 23 -7.61 -0.85 -8.21
N LEU A 24 -8.08 -1.06 -6.98
CA LEU A 24 -7.86 -0.12 -5.88
C LEU A 24 -6.40 -0.17 -5.38
N VAL A 25 -5.78 -1.35 -5.45
CA VAL A 25 -4.35 -1.52 -5.10
C VAL A 25 -3.49 -0.89 -6.19
N ASP A 26 -3.82 -1.11 -7.46
CA ASP A 26 -3.11 -0.51 -8.60
C ASP A 26 -3.19 1.03 -8.54
N GLU A 27 -4.37 1.57 -8.21
CA GLU A 27 -4.58 3.01 -8.01
C GLU A 27 -3.77 3.53 -6.82
N ALA A 28 -3.78 2.82 -5.69
CA ALA A 28 -3.01 3.20 -4.51
C ALA A 28 -1.49 3.17 -4.75
N LEU A 29 -0.99 2.21 -5.53
CA LEU A 29 0.40 2.20 -5.99
C LEU A 29 0.71 3.37 -6.91
N GLY A 30 -0.26 3.82 -7.72
CA GLY A 30 -0.16 5.07 -8.48
C GLY A 30 0.04 6.28 -7.57
N VAL A 31 -0.77 6.40 -6.51
CA VAL A 31 -0.66 7.46 -5.49
C VAL A 31 0.70 7.43 -4.79
N VAL A 32 1.17 6.25 -4.41
CA VAL A 32 2.50 6.06 -3.79
C VAL A 32 3.59 6.65 -4.69
N ASN A 33 3.55 6.35 -6.00
CA ASN A 33 4.56 6.80 -6.96
C ASN A 33 4.36 8.24 -7.49
N ASP A 34 3.28 8.92 -7.09
CA ASP A 34 3.02 10.29 -7.55
C ASP A 34 3.98 11.27 -6.86
N VAL A 35 4.86 11.90 -7.63
CA VAL A 35 5.85 12.86 -7.11
C VAL A 35 5.26 14.25 -6.85
N ALA A 36 4.04 14.52 -7.34
CA ALA A 36 3.36 15.79 -7.12
C ALA A 36 2.64 15.87 -5.77
N LEU A 37 2.33 14.71 -5.17
CA LEU A 37 1.65 14.62 -3.88
C LEU A 37 2.65 14.60 -2.72
N SER A 38 2.33 15.35 -1.66
CA SER A 38 3.02 15.22 -0.37
C SER A 38 2.67 13.91 0.32
N TYR A 39 3.52 13.46 1.24
CA TYR A 39 3.24 12.28 2.06
C TYR A 39 1.86 12.29 2.72
N SER A 40 1.45 13.41 3.35
CA SER A 40 0.13 13.54 3.99
C SER A 40 -1.04 13.37 3.01
N GLU A 41 -0.90 13.88 1.78
CA GLU A 41 -1.91 13.72 0.73
C GLU A 41 -1.96 12.26 0.25
N LYS A 42 -0.80 11.61 0.10
CA LYS A 42 -0.73 10.18 -0.23
C LYS A 42 -1.40 9.34 0.84
N GLN A 43 -1.14 9.62 2.12
CA GLN A 43 -1.77 8.90 3.23
C GLN A 43 -3.30 9.02 3.18
N GLN A 44 -3.84 10.24 2.99
CA GLN A 44 -5.29 10.43 2.91
C GLN A 44 -5.95 9.70 1.73
N GLN A 45 -5.29 9.72 0.56
CA GLN A 45 -5.80 9.04 -0.61
C GLN A 45 -5.75 7.52 -0.46
N ILE A 46 -4.64 6.98 0.05
CA ILE A 46 -4.48 5.53 0.29
C ILE A 46 -5.47 5.05 1.36
N ASP A 47 -5.71 5.82 2.43
CA ASP A 47 -6.74 5.49 3.45
C ASP A 47 -8.15 5.45 2.82
N THR A 48 -8.46 6.44 1.97
CA THR A 48 -9.75 6.50 1.27
C THR A 48 -9.95 5.31 0.33
N LEU A 49 -8.90 4.86 -0.36
CA LEU A 49 -8.94 3.68 -1.23
C LEU A 49 -9.04 2.39 -0.41
N GLN A 50 -8.34 2.31 0.72
CA GLN A 50 -8.41 1.17 1.63
C GLN A 50 -9.81 0.98 2.23
N GLN A 51 -10.50 2.07 2.62
CA GLN A 51 -11.87 2.00 3.14
C GLN A 51 -12.87 1.48 2.10
N GLN A 52 -12.57 1.66 0.81
CA GLN A 52 -13.39 1.16 -0.29
C GLN A 52 -13.05 -0.28 -0.67
N ALA A 53 -11.82 -0.73 -0.35
CA ALA A 53 -11.34 -2.07 -0.63
C ALA A 53 -12.06 -3.14 0.20
N LYS A 54 -12.22 -4.32 -0.38
CA LYS A 54 -12.88 -5.47 0.26
C LYS A 54 -12.17 -6.77 -0.08
N GLY A 55 -12.23 -7.73 0.84
CA GLY A 55 -11.62 -9.05 0.63
C GLY A 55 -10.12 -8.92 0.36
N ARG A 56 -9.67 -9.47 -0.77
CA ARG A 56 -8.26 -9.55 -1.13
C ARG A 56 -7.58 -8.20 -1.33
N GLU A 57 -8.25 -7.22 -1.92
CA GLU A 57 -7.63 -5.90 -2.11
C GLU A 57 -7.23 -5.29 -0.76
N LEU A 58 -8.09 -5.44 0.25
CA LEU A 58 -7.82 -4.95 1.61
C LEU A 58 -6.60 -5.63 2.23
N GLU A 59 -6.36 -6.91 1.95
CA GLU A 59 -5.17 -7.63 2.43
C GLU A 59 -3.88 -7.10 1.79
N LEU A 60 -3.95 -6.69 0.52
CA LEU A 60 -2.81 -6.13 -0.23
C LEU A 60 -2.50 -4.67 0.13
N PHE A 61 -3.43 -3.94 0.74
CA PHE A 61 -3.16 -2.57 1.20
C PHE A 61 -2.04 -2.50 2.24
N GLY A 62 -1.77 -3.58 2.98
CA GLY A 62 -0.60 -3.66 3.86
C GLY A 62 0.70 -3.41 3.10
N GLU A 63 0.85 -4.04 1.93
CA GLU A 63 2.04 -3.89 1.07
C GLU A 63 2.15 -2.49 0.46
N VAL A 64 1.01 -1.84 0.18
CA VAL A 64 0.96 -0.45 -0.29
C VAL A 64 1.47 0.50 0.79
N TRP A 65 1.03 0.31 2.05
CA TRP A 65 1.50 1.13 3.18
C TRP A 65 2.98 0.93 3.47
N GLU A 66 3.47 -0.31 3.41
CA GLU A 66 4.90 -0.59 3.51
C GLU A 66 5.69 0.10 2.39
N SER A 67 5.18 0.04 1.16
CA SER A 67 5.81 0.70 0.01
C SER A 67 5.89 2.21 0.21
N LEU A 68 4.80 2.86 0.66
CA LEU A 68 4.78 4.28 0.98
C LEU A 68 5.88 4.63 2.01
N HIS A 69 5.95 3.90 3.12
CA HIS A 69 6.95 4.16 4.17
C HIS A 69 8.39 3.92 3.70
N VAL A 70 8.62 2.97 2.79
CA VAL A 70 9.96 2.68 2.27
C VAL A 70 10.45 3.75 1.30
N ILE A 71 9.56 4.29 0.45
CA ILE A 71 9.96 5.29 -0.55
C ILE A 71 9.97 6.71 -0.01
N THR A 72 9.18 7.00 1.02
CA THR A 72 9.12 8.34 1.59
C THR A 72 10.32 8.57 2.51
N PRO A 73 11.07 9.67 2.33
CA PRO A 73 12.16 10.03 3.24
C PRO A 73 11.65 10.20 4.67
N LEU A 74 12.43 9.71 5.64
CA LEU A 74 12.08 9.75 7.07
C LEU A 74 11.79 11.18 7.57
N GLU A 75 12.42 12.19 6.96
CA GLU A 75 12.25 13.61 7.26
C GLU A 75 10.84 14.12 6.90
N GLU A 76 10.28 13.64 5.80
CA GLU A 76 8.94 14.00 5.33
C GLU A 76 7.88 13.29 6.18
N ILE A 77 8.13 12.03 6.57
CA ILE A 77 7.30 11.29 7.52
C ILE A 77 7.29 12.02 8.87
N ALA A 78 8.45 12.42 9.38
CA ALA A 78 8.57 13.12 10.66
C ALA A 78 7.94 14.52 10.62
N ALA A 79 7.98 15.22 9.48
CA ALA A 79 7.31 16.50 9.31
C ALA A 79 5.78 16.35 9.39
N ALA A 80 5.21 15.33 8.73
CA ALA A 80 3.79 15.05 8.77
C ALA A 80 3.28 14.62 10.17
N ASP A 81 4.06 13.80 10.90
CA ASP A 81 3.74 13.38 12.27
C ASP A 81 3.90 14.53 13.29
N GLY A 82 4.93 15.37 13.09
CA GLY A 82 5.19 16.55 13.90
C GLY A 82 4.07 17.60 13.82
N GLU A 83 3.43 17.74 12.66
CA GLU A 83 2.30 18.65 12.46
C GLU A 83 1.04 18.24 13.23
N GLN A 84 0.84 16.95 13.50
CA GLN A 84 -0.28 16.48 14.34
C GLN A 84 -0.10 16.81 15.84
N SER A 85 1.11 17.10 16.29
CA SER A 85 1.41 17.35 17.71
C SER A 85 1.26 18.81 18.16
N ILE A 86 0.98 19.75 17.23
CA ILE A 86 0.84 21.19 17.55
C ILE A 86 -0.64 21.62 17.75
N GLY A 87 -1.56 20.66 17.80
CA GLY A 87 -3.01 20.88 17.79
C GLY A 87 -3.77 20.63 19.10
N LYS A 88 -3.14 20.67 20.28
CA LYS A 88 -3.88 20.71 21.56
C LYS A 88 -3.61 22.01 22.33
N PRO A 89 -4.42 23.06 22.13
CA PRO A 89 -4.57 24.05 23.17
C PRO A 89 -5.44 23.48 24.30
N LYS A 90 -4.99 23.77 25.51
CA LYS A 90 -5.56 23.48 26.82
C LYS A 90 -6.93 24.11 27.02
#